data_AF-A0A945PXG5-F1
#
_entry.id   AF-A0A945PXG5-F1
#
_cell.length_a   1.000
_cell.length_b   1.000
_cell.length_c   1.000
_cell.angle_alpha   90.00
_cell.angle_beta   90.00
_cell.angle_gamma   90.00
#
_symmetry.space_group_name_H-M   'P 1'
#
loop_
_entity.id
_entity.type
_entity.pdbx_description
1 polymer ?
#
loop_
_entity_poly.entity_id
_entity_poly.type
_entity_poly.pdbx_seq_one_letter_code
_entity_poly.pdbx_strand_id
1 'polypeptide(L)'
;MTETRKRFVLLGAYEALTEKETFCLKEANFEAVSTVQAKKARLLSELQSLDDQETLEIAEKVAFNRRLKQLQEYEKSNDALLVKLMEANRSESKSLWKRANSASQVKKAYGSAGNSSGLKRALKDKA
;
A
#
# COMPACT_ATOMS: atom_id res chain seq x y z
N MET A 1 8.21 26.90 -23.39
CA MET A 1 7.68 26.82 -22.01
C MET A 1 8.86 27.13 -21.11
N THR A 2 8.77 28.11 -20.22
CA THR A 2 9.86 28.44 -19.27
C THR A 2 10.05 27.30 -18.27
N GLU A 3 11.26 27.14 -17.74
CA GLU A 3 11.56 26.06 -16.78
C GLU A 3 10.73 26.21 -15.51
N THR A 4 10.50 27.45 -15.08
CA THR A 4 9.61 27.85 -14.00
C THR A 4 8.18 27.34 -14.21
N ARG A 5 7.60 27.58 -15.39
CA ARG A 5 6.25 27.12 -15.69
C ARG A 5 6.17 25.59 -15.71
N LYS A 6 7.21 24.92 -16.21
CA LYS A 6 7.32 23.46 -16.19
C LYS A 6 7.39 22.92 -14.76
N ARG A 7 8.16 23.55 -13.86
CA ARG A 7 8.20 23.19 -12.42
C ARG A 7 6.83 23.26 -11.76
N PHE A 8 6.09 24.34 -11.96
CA PHE A 8 4.73 24.46 -11.39
C PHE A 8 3.75 23.42 -11.92
N VAL A 9 3.87 23.06 -13.21
CA VAL A 9 3.05 22.00 -13.82
C VAL A 9 3.41 20.63 -13.21
N LEU A 10 4.69 20.31 -13.10
CA LEU A 10 5.14 19.05 -12.50
C LEU A 10 4.76 18.97 -11.01
N LEU A 11 4.86 20.07 -10.26
CA LEU A 11 4.38 20.13 -8.88
C LEU A 11 2.87 19.88 -8.78
N GLY A 12 2.07 20.48 -9.66
CA GLY A 12 0.62 20.23 -9.70
C GLY A 12 0.27 18.78 -10.08
N ALA A 13 1.01 18.18 -11.01
CA ALA A 13 0.85 16.77 -11.33
C ALA A 13 1.20 15.86 -10.15
N TYR A 14 2.25 16.21 -9.40
CA TYR A 14 2.65 15.49 -8.20
C TYR A 14 1.59 15.59 -7.09
N GLU A 15 1.04 16.78 -6.84
CA GLU A 15 -0.07 16.99 -5.89
C GLU A 15 -1.29 16.12 -6.24
N ALA A 16 -1.70 16.11 -7.52
CA ALA A 16 -2.82 15.28 -7.98
C ALA A 16 -2.55 13.77 -7.78
N LEU A 17 -1.30 13.33 -7.96
CA LEU A 17 -0.93 11.95 -7.66
C LEU A 17 -0.96 11.66 -6.16
N THR A 18 -0.58 12.61 -5.30
CA THR A 18 -0.67 12.45 -3.84
C THR A 18 -2.12 12.35 -3.37
N GLU A 19 -3.03 13.16 -3.92
CA GLU A 19 -4.47 13.02 -3.65
C GLU A 19 -5.00 11.66 -4.10
N LYS A 20 -4.59 11.20 -5.28
CA LYS A 20 -4.95 9.88 -5.79
C LYS A 20 -4.41 8.76 -4.91
N GLU A 21 -3.18 8.88 -4.42
CA GLU A 21 -2.60 7.93 -3.48
C GLU A 21 -3.40 7.86 -2.19
N THR A 22 -3.81 9.01 -1.63
CA THR A 22 -4.67 9.05 -0.45
C THR A 22 -5.98 8.30 -0.69
N PHE A 23 -6.61 8.49 -1.85
CA PHE A 23 -7.81 7.76 -2.23
C PHE A 23 -7.55 6.24 -2.32
N CYS A 24 -6.49 5.82 -3.02
CA CYS A 24 -6.15 4.40 -3.15
C CYS A 24 -5.84 3.73 -1.80
N LEU A 25 -5.18 4.45 -0.88
CA LEU A 25 -4.91 3.95 0.47
C LEU A 25 -6.21 3.75 1.27
N LYS A 26 -7.16 4.69 1.19
CA LYS A 26 -8.47 4.58 1.85
C LYS A 26 -9.27 3.37 1.36
N GLU A 27 -9.20 3.09 0.06
CA GLU A 27 -9.85 1.94 -0.57
C GLU A 27 -9.05 0.63 -0.45
N ALA A 28 -7.91 0.63 0.26
CA ALA A 28 -6.98 -0.50 0.36
C ALA A 28 -6.54 -1.09 -1.00
N ASN A 29 -6.55 -0.28 -2.06
CA ASN A 29 -6.14 -0.67 -3.40
C ASN A 29 -4.62 -0.52 -3.55
N PHE A 30 -3.86 -1.43 -2.93
CA PHE A 30 -2.40 -1.36 -2.86
C PHE A 30 -1.69 -1.53 -4.22
N GLU A 31 -2.32 -2.23 -5.18
CA GLU A 31 -1.81 -2.31 -6.54
C GLU A 31 -1.79 -0.92 -7.19
N ALA A 32 -2.91 -0.18 -7.10
CA ALA A 32 -2.97 1.18 -7.59
C ALA A 32 -1.98 2.10 -6.85
N VAL A 33 -1.80 1.96 -5.54
CA VAL A 33 -0.80 2.72 -4.76
C VAL A 33 0.60 2.55 -5.36
N SER A 34 1.02 1.31 -5.64
CA SER A 34 2.34 1.04 -6.23
C SER A 34 2.51 1.74 -7.59
N THR A 35 1.48 1.71 -8.45
CA THR A 35 1.53 2.40 -9.75
C THR A 35 1.61 3.92 -9.60
N VAL A 36 0.95 4.49 -8.58
CA VAL A 36 0.97 5.93 -8.29
C VAL A 36 2.34 6.34 -7.78
N GLN A 37 2.93 5.58 -6.84
CA GLN A 37 4.27 5.84 -6.31
C GLN A 37 5.34 5.77 -7.41
N ALA A 38 5.24 4.80 -8.33
CA ALA A 38 6.14 4.72 -9.48
C ALA A 38 6.05 5.96 -10.39
N LYS A 39 4.85 6.52 -10.59
CA LYS A 39 4.65 7.76 -11.35
C LYS A 39 5.20 8.97 -10.58
N LYS A 40 4.98 9.05 -9.27
CA LYS A 40 5.54 10.11 -8.40
C LYS A 40 7.07 10.11 -8.43
N ALA A 41 7.70 8.93 -8.38
CA ALA A 41 9.15 8.80 -8.49
C ALA A 41 9.68 9.34 -9.84
N ARG A 42 9.01 9.04 -10.95
CA ARG A 42 9.37 9.59 -12.28
C ARG A 42 9.25 11.11 -12.32
N LEU A 43 8.17 11.67 -11.78
CA LEU A 43 7.99 13.13 -11.69
C LEU A 43 9.07 13.80 -10.84
N LEU A 44 9.51 13.17 -9.75
CA LEU A 44 10.61 13.69 -8.93
C LEU A 44 11.92 13.70 -9.70
N SER A 45 12.23 12.66 -10.46
CA SER A 45 13.41 12.64 -11.33
C SER A 45 13.34 13.75 -12.39
N GLU A 46 12.17 13.98 -12.98
CA GLU A 46 11.97 15.09 -13.92
C GLU A 46 12.13 16.45 -13.25
N LEU A 47 11.58 16.64 -12.05
CA LEU A 47 11.73 17.87 -11.27
C LEU A 47 13.19 18.15 -10.89
N GLN A 48 13.94 17.12 -10.49
CA GLN A 48 15.37 17.23 -10.16
C GLN A 48 16.23 17.57 -11.38
N SER A 49 15.80 17.16 -12.57
CA SER A 49 16.53 17.44 -13.82
C SER A 49 16.35 18.88 -14.33
N LEU A 50 15.41 19.66 -13.74
CA LEU A 50 15.21 21.04 -14.13
C LEU A 50 16.25 21.92 -13.43
N ASP A 51 17.07 22.58 -14.23
CA ASP A 51 18.12 23.48 -13.75
C ASP A 51 17.52 24.66 -12.98
N ASP A 52 18.23 25.16 -11.97
CA ASP A 52 17.80 26.31 -11.15
C ASP A 52 18.08 27.67 -11.84
N GLN A 53 18.36 27.67 -13.14
CA GLN A 53 18.86 28.84 -13.85
C GLN A 53 17.84 29.98 -13.95
N GLU A 54 16.54 29.69 -13.91
CA GLU A 54 15.50 30.71 -13.84
C GLU A 54 15.27 31.18 -12.40
N THR A 55 15.65 32.42 -12.13
CA THR A 55 15.34 33.09 -10.86
C THR A 55 13.83 33.30 -10.73
N LEU A 56 13.17 32.46 -9.92
CA LEU A 56 11.77 32.67 -9.56
C LEU A 56 11.56 34.07 -8.95
N GLU A 57 10.46 34.72 -9.31
CA GLU A 57 10.05 35.96 -8.64
C GLU A 57 9.70 35.67 -7.17
N ILE A 58 9.78 36.70 -6.31
CA ILE A 58 9.53 36.53 -4.86
C ILE A 58 8.13 35.95 -4.60
N ALA A 59 7.11 36.41 -5.33
CA ALA A 59 5.75 35.91 -5.21
C ALA A 59 5.64 34.42 -5.60
N GLU A 60 6.31 34.01 -6.67
CA GLU A 60 6.34 32.62 -7.13
C GLU A 60 7.06 31.72 -6.13
N LYS A 61 8.20 32.17 -5.57
CA LYS A 61 8.92 31.44 -4.50
C LYS A 61 8.03 31.21 -3.28
N VAL A 62 7.29 32.24 -2.85
CA VAL A 62 6.38 32.12 -1.69
C VAL A 62 5.26 31.12 -1.98
N ALA A 63 4.64 31.20 -3.16
CA ALA A 63 3.59 30.27 -3.57
C ALA A 63 4.10 28.82 -3.67
N PHE A 64 5.26 28.62 -4.29
CA PHE A 64 5.90 27.32 -4.44
C PHE A 64 6.25 26.70 -3.08
N ASN A 65 6.87 27.45 -2.19
CA ASN A 65 7.21 26.98 -0.83
C ASN A 65 5.98 26.65 0.01
N ARG A 66 4.89 27.43 -0.12
CA ARG A 66 3.63 27.13 0.55
C ARG A 66 3.07 25.78 0.09
N ARG A 67 3.03 25.56 -1.23
CA ARG A 67 2.55 24.30 -1.82
C ARG A 67 3.40 23.11 -1.40
N LEU A 68 4.72 23.26 -1.40
CA LEU A 68 5.64 22.22 -0.92
C LEU A 68 5.38 21.84 0.55
N LYS A 69 5.16 22.81 1.43
CA LYS A 69 4.85 22.52 2.84
C LYS A 69 3.55 21.73 2.98
N GLN A 70 2.50 22.15 2.28
CA GLN A 70 1.21 21.43 2.28
C GLN A 70 1.38 20.01 1.73
N LEU A 71 2.12 19.86 0.64
CA LEU A 71 2.40 18.55 0.05
C LEU A 71 3.15 17.63 1.03
N GLN A 72 4.14 18.15 1.76
CA GLN A 72 4.84 17.39 2.80
C GLN A 72 3.91 16.92 3.93
N GLU A 73 2.91 17.71 4.30
CA GLU A 73 1.91 17.31 5.29
C GLU A 73 1.02 16.17 4.77
N TYR A 74 0.61 16.24 3.50
CA TYR A 74 -0.16 15.16 2.88
C TYR A 74 0.64 13.86 2.76
N GLU A 75 1.92 13.93 2.37
CA GLU A 75 2.80 12.76 2.30
C GLU A 75 2.97 12.10 3.67
N LYS A 76 3.22 12.89 4.71
CA LYS A 76 3.30 12.37 6.09
C LYS A 76 2.00 11.70 6.53
N SER A 77 0.86 12.26 6.13
CA SER A 77 -0.46 11.68 6.43
C SER A 77 -0.65 10.35 5.71
N ASN A 78 -0.29 10.27 4.44
CA ASN A 78 -0.35 9.05 3.64
C ASN A 78 0.57 7.96 4.19
N ASP A 79 1.81 8.30 4.56
CA ASP A 79 2.74 7.38 5.21
C ASP A 79 2.18 6.83 6.52
N ALA A 80 1.63 7.71 7.38
CA ALA A 80 1.02 7.28 8.63
C ALA A 80 -0.19 6.36 8.40
N LEU A 81 -0.99 6.61 7.35
CA LEU A 81 -2.10 5.75 6.97
C LEU A 81 -1.60 4.38 6.47
N LEU A 82 -0.59 4.36 5.61
CA LEU A 82 0.00 3.13 5.08
C LEU A 82 0.56 2.26 6.22
N VAL A 83 1.30 2.84 7.17
CA VAL A 83 1.82 2.12 8.33
C VAL A 83 0.69 1.47 9.14
N LYS A 84 -0.39 2.19 9.41
CA LYS A 84 -1.57 1.64 10.11
C LYS A 84 -2.19 0.46 9.36
N LEU A 85 -2.33 0.58 8.04
CA LEU A 85 -2.87 -0.49 7.19
C LEU A 85 -1.95 -1.72 7.17
N MET A 86 -0.64 -1.53 7.15
CA MET A 86 0.34 -2.63 7.25
C MET A 86 0.25 -3.36 8.58
N GLU A 87 0.11 -2.64 9.69
CA GLU A 87 -0.07 -3.22 11.01
C GLU A 87 -1.38 -4.02 11.11
N ALA A 88 -2.48 -3.45 10.62
CA ALA A 88 -3.77 -4.13 10.53
C ALA A 88 -3.66 -5.44 9.72
N ASN A 89 -3.08 -5.40 8.52
CA ASN A 89 -2.89 -6.56 7.66
C ASN A 89 -2.03 -7.65 8.33
N ARG A 90 -0.94 -7.28 9.01
CA ARG A 90 -0.10 -8.22 9.76
C ARG A 90 -0.88 -8.91 10.88
N SER A 91 -1.70 -8.16 11.61
CA SER A 91 -2.53 -8.71 12.68
C SER A 91 -3.59 -9.67 12.16
N GLU A 92 -4.24 -9.33 11.05
CA GLU A 92 -5.26 -10.13 10.40
C GLU A 92 -4.66 -11.42 9.83
N SER A 93 -3.51 -11.34 9.17
CA SER A 93 -2.78 -12.49 8.65
C SER A 93 -2.45 -13.51 9.76
N LYS A 94 -2.00 -13.05 10.94
CA LYS A 94 -1.76 -13.92 12.10
C LYS A 94 -3.06 -14.59 12.59
N SER A 95 -4.17 -13.84 12.59
CA SER A 95 -5.50 -14.37 12.97
C SER A 95 -5.97 -15.43 11.98
N LEU A 96 -5.87 -15.16 10.68
CA LEU A 96 -6.24 -16.10 9.61
C LEU A 96 -5.39 -17.38 9.66
N TRP A 97 -4.08 -17.26 9.90
CA TRP A 97 -3.21 -18.42 10.04
C TRP A 97 -3.63 -19.32 11.22
N LYS A 98 -3.94 -18.73 12.39
CA LYS A 98 -4.46 -19.49 13.53
C LYS A 98 -5.77 -20.19 13.18
N ARG A 99 -6.72 -19.48 12.54
CA ARG A 99 -8.00 -20.05 12.10
C ARG A 99 -7.81 -21.20 11.10
N ALA A 100 -6.91 -21.04 10.13
CA ALA A 100 -6.59 -22.07 9.15
C ALA A 100 -5.97 -23.32 9.80
N ASN A 101 -5.07 -23.14 10.76
CA ASN A 101 -4.51 -24.25 11.52
C ASN A 101 -5.56 -24.98 12.35
N SER A 102 -6.42 -24.24 13.06
CA SER A 102 -7.54 -24.84 13.81
C SER A 102 -8.48 -25.60 12.88
N ALA A 103 -8.84 -25.03 11.73
CA ALA A 103 -9.68 -25.69 10.73
C ALA A 103 -9.02 -26.97 10.18
N SER A 104 -7.71 -26.95 9.94
CA SER A 104 -6.93 -28.12 9.53
C SER A 104 -6.92 -29.21 10.61
N GLN A 105 -6.76 -28.84 11.88
CA GLN A 105 -6.83 -29.79 13.01
C GLN A 105 -8.23 -30.41 13.15
N VAL A 106 -9.29 -29.61 13.06
CA VAL A 106 -10.67 -30.11 13.04
C VAL A 106 -10.90 -31.07 11.87
N LYS A 107 -10.43 -30.72 10.67
CA LYS A 107 -10.51 -31.60 9.50
C LYS A 107 -9.75 -32.92 9.71
N LYS A 108 -8.58 -32.91 10.38
CA LYS A 108 -7.86 -34.15 10.72
C LYS A 108 -8.62 -35.00 11.74
N ALA A 109 -9.16 -34.38 12.79
CA ALA A 109 -9.87 -35.08 13.86
C ALA A 109 -11.18 -35.70 13.39
N TYR A 110 -11.96 -34.97 12.57
CA TYR A 110 -13.30 -35.38 12.18
C TYR A 110 -13.43 -35.86 10.73
N GLY A 111 -12.52 -35.45 9.84
CA GLY A 111 -12.49 -35.89 8.45
C GLY A 111 -11.83 -37.26 8.23
N SER A 112 -11.08 -37.78 9.22
CA SER A 112 -10.49 -39.13 9.16
C SER A 112 -11.49 -40.24 9.52
N ALA A 113 -12.66 -39.90 10.08
CA ALA A 113 -13.70 -40.87 10.44
C ALA A 113 -14.35 -41.56 9.22
N GLY A 114 -14.10 -41.08 7.99
CA GLY A 114 -14.57 -41.69 6.75
C GLY A 114 -13.72 -42.87 6.24
N ASN A 115 -12.46 -43.01 6.67
CA ASN A 115 -11.61 -44.16 6.29
C ASN A 115 -11.77 -45.30 7.30
N SER A 116 -12.97 -45.90 7.29
CA SER A 116 -13.35 -47.12 8.00
C SER A 116 -12.68 -48.40 7.46
N SER A 117 -11.46 -48.31 6.91
CA SER A 117 -10.68 -49.49 6.46
C SER A 117 -9.82 -50.10 7.57
N GLY A 118 -9.46 -49.34 8.61
CA GLY A 118 -8.68 -49.84 9.75
C GLY A 118 -9.50 -50.53 10.84
N LEU A 119 -10.74 -50.07 11.09
CA LEU A 119 -11.57 -50.61 12.17
C LEU A 119 -12.15 -52.00 11.87
N LYS A 120 -12.31 -52.37 10.58
CA LYS A 120 -12.83 -53.69 10.18
C LYS A 120 -11.82 -54.82 10.37
N ARG A 121 -10.51 -54.53 10.48
CA ARG A 121 -9.48 -55.58 10.68
C ARG A 121 -9.38 -56.01 12.14
N ALA A 122 -9.59 -55.09 13.10
CA ALA A 122 -9.49 -55.38 14.53
C ALA A 122 -10.70 -56.14 15.10
N LEU A 123 -11.86 -56.13 14.42
CA LEU A 123 -13.06 -56.84 14.85
C LEU A 123 -13.21 -58.24 14.23
N LYS A 124 -12.35 -58.62 13.27
CA LYS A 124 -12.40 -59.93 12.61
C LYS A 124 -11.53 -60.99 13.30
N ASP A 125 -10.56 -60.58 14.12
CA ASP A 125 -9.66 -61.47 14.86
C ASP A 125 -10.14 -61.76 16.30
N LYS A 126 -11.39 -61.38 16.64
CA LYS A 126 -12.01 -61.61 17.96
C LYS A 126 -13.39 -62.30 17.90
N ALA A 127 -13.71 -62.96 16.79
CA ALA A 127 -14.92 -63.77 16.64
C ALA A 127 -14.55 -65.22 16.32
#